data_AF-A0A7J3VRC6-F1
#
_entry.id   AF-A0A7J3VRC6-F1
#
_cell.length_a   1.000
_cell.length_b   1.000
_cell.length_c   1.000
_cell.angle_alpha   90.00
_cell.angle_beta   90.00
_cell.angle_gamma   90.00
#
_symmetry.space_group_name_H-M   'P 1'
#
loop_
_entity.id
_entity.type
_entity.pdbx_description
1 polymer ?
#
loop_
_entity_poly.entity_id
_entity_poly.type
_entity_poly.pdbx_seq_one_letter_code
_entity_poly.pdbx_strand_id
1 'polypeptide(L)'
;MEALRDELKSIASRLNINVHVSIDEENRVLKVYADTADMLSKARSGLRDVLELTYTTAEHHPYWSIAYNAAEILNILLERWDDAMSREDVDELEWRAVELKSAIEKLK
;
A
#
# COMPACT_ATOMS: atom_id res chain seq x y z
N MET A 1 13.79 18.81 2.96
CA MET A 1 12.98 18.02 2.00
C MET A 1 12.48 18.87 0.84
N GLU A 2 12.12 20.14 1.06
CA GLU A 2 11.64 21.04 -0.01
C GLU A 2 12.66 21.27 -1.14
N ALA A 3 13.92 21.57 -0.84
CA ALA A 3 14.96 21.73 -1.87
C ALA A 3 15.13 20.46 -2.74
N LEU A 4 15.01 19.27 -2.14
CA LEU A 4 15.05 18.00 -2.86
C LEU A 4 13.83 17.81 -3.77
N ARG A 5 12.63 18.18 -3.30
CA ARG A 5 11.41 18.16 -4.13
C ARG A 5 11.56 19.04 -5.37
N ASP A 6 12.08 20.25 -5.19
CA ASP A 6 12.21 21.21 -6.29
C ASP A 6 13.29 20.75 -7.29
N GLU A 7 14.39 20.16 -6.81
CA GLU A 7 15.41 19.53 -7.65
C GLU A 7 14.85 18.33 -8.44
N LEU A 8 14.05 17.47 -7.80
CA LEU A 8 13.41 16.33 -8.49
C LEU A 8 12.46 16.79 -9.59
N LYS A 9 11.71 17.87 -9.37
CA LYS A 9 10.86 18.49 -10.42
C LYS A 9 11.71 19.05 -11.57
N SER A 10 12.85 19.67 -11.26
CA SER A 10 13.80 20.18 -12.26
C SER A 10 14.37 19.04 -13.11
N ILE A 11 14.80 17.93 -12.49
CA ILE A 11 15.29 16.74 -13.18
C ILE A 11 14.20 16.15 -14.08
N ALA A 12 12.98 15.99 -13.57
CA ALA A 12 11.86 15.43 -14.34
C ALA A 12 11.55 16.30 -15.58
N SER A 13 11.50 17.63 -15.41
CA SER A 13 11.31 18.59 -16.51
C SER A 13 12.39 18.46 -17.58
N ARG A 14 13.66 18.33 -17.19
CA ARG A 14 14.78 18.12 -18.14
C ARG A 14 14.67 16.81 -18.94
N LEU A 15 13.97 15.82 -18.40
CA LEU A 15 13.70 14.54 -19.07
C LEU A 15 12.39 14.54 -19.85
N ASN A 16 11.68 15.68 -19.94
CA ASN A 16 10.31 15.78 -20.46
C ASN A 16 9.32 14.82 -19.76
N ILE A 17 9.51 14.60 -18.46
CA ILE A 17 8.61 13.81 -17.63
C ILE A 17 7.91 14.75 -16.65
N ASN A 18 6.59 14.68 -16.61
CA ASN A 18 5.82 15.35 -15.58
C ASN A 18 5.64 14.43 -14.39
N VAL A 19 5.86 14.97 -13.19
CA VAL A 19 5.73 14.22 -11.95
C VAL A 19 4.96 14.99 -10.90
N HIS A 20 4.23 14.26 -10.07
CA HIS A 20 3.71 14.76 -8.81
C HIS A 20 4.66 14.34 -7.68
N VAL A 21 5.07 15.28 -6.84
CA VAL A 21 5.93 15.01 -5.69
C VAL A 21 5.17 15.32 -4.42
N SER A 22 5.04 14.33 -3.54
CA SER A 22 4.45 14.43 -2.21
C SER A 22 5.53 14.28 -1.16
N ILE A 23 5.48 15.11 -0.12
CA ILE A 23 6.37 15.01 1.05
C ILE A 23 5.50 14.66 2.25
N ASP A 24 5.85 13.58 2.93
CA ASP A 24 5.36 13.23 4.25
C ASP A 24 6.50 13.52 5.24
N GLU A 25 6.43 14.66 5.93
CA GLU A 25 7.49 15.09 6.84
C GLU A 25 7.55 14.27 8.12
N GLU A 26 6.40 13.80 8.59
CA GLU A 26 6.27 13.00 9.82
C GLU A 26 7.00 11.66 9.66
N ASN A 27 6.71 10.97 8.56
CA ASN A 27 7.33 9.68 8.26
C ASN A 27 8.65 9.82 7.49
N ARG A 28 9.07 11.05 7.17
CA ARG A 28 10.27 11.37 6.38
C ARG A 28 10.29 10.68 5.00
N VAL A 29 9.13 10.55 4.38
CA VAL A 29 8.97 9.89 3.08
C VAL A 29 8.78 10.94 1.98
N LEU A 30 9.48 10.78 0.87
CA LEU A 30 9.23 11.52 -0.37
C LEU A 30 8.69 10.55 -1.41
N LYS A 31 7.51 10.83 -1.95
CA LYS A 31 6.87 10.01 -2.99
C LYS A 31 6.85 10.78 -4.30
N VAL A 32 7.39 10.18 -5.35
CA VAL A 32 7.34 10.71 -6.73
C VAL A 32 6.42 9.82 -7.55
N TYR A 33 5.42 10.42 -8.15
CA TYR A 33 4.47 9.73 -9.03
C TYR A 33 4.58 10.31 -10.43
N ALA A 34 4.47 9.45 -11.45
CA ALA A 34 4.17 9.94 -12.80
C ALA A 34 2.87 10.75 -12.79
N ASP A 35 2.76 11.77 -13.64
CA ASP A 35 1.53 12.57 -13.78
C ASP A 35 0.34 11.73 -14.25
N THR A 36 0.60 10.63 -14.95
CA THR A 36 -0.40 9.64 -15.38
C THR A 36 -0.90 8.72 -14.26
N ALA A 37 -0.28 8.74 -13.07
CA ALA A 37 -0.70 7.88 -11.97
C ALA A 37 -2.00 8.38 -11.34
N ASP A 38 -3.07 7.61 -11.49
CA ASP A 38 -4.35 7.84 -10.84
C ASP A 38 -4.32 7.43 -9.35
N MET A 39 -5.43 7.67 -8.64
CA MET A 39 -5.52 7.38 -7.21
C MET A 39 -5.47 5.88 -6.90
N LEU A 40 -6.02 5.03 -7.79
CA LEU A 40 -5.99 3.58 -7.62
C LEU A 40 -4.55 3.05 -7.73
N SER A 41 -3.79 3.50 -8.72
CA SER A 41 -2.38 3.14 -8.91
C SER A 41 -1.53 3.58 -7.71
N LYS A 42 -1.80 4.79 -7.17
CA LYS A 42 -1.13 5.30 -5.97
C LYS A 42 -1.47 4.45 -4.74
N ALA A 43 -2.73 4.06 -4.57
CA ALA A 43 -3.16 3.21 -3.45
C ALA A 43 -2.51 1.82 -3.53
N ARG A 44 -2.54 1.16 -4.70
CA ARG A 44 -1.84 -0.11 -4.94
C ARG A 44 -0.35 0.00 -4.64
N SER A 45 0.30 1.06 -5.11
CA SER A 45 1.73 1.29 -4.82
C SER A 45 2.00 1.49 -3.34
N GLY A 46 1.17 2.27 -2.64
CA GLY A 46 1.36 2.52 -1.20
C GLY A 46 1.08 1.29 -0.33
N LEU A 47 0.16 0.42 -0.75
CA LEU A 47 -0.13 -0.84 -0.05
C LEU A 47 1.09 -1.78 -0.04
N ARG A 48 1.96 -1.72 -1.07
CA ARG A 48 3.16 -2.57 -1.15
C ARG A 48 4.10 -2.36 0.04
N ASP A 49 4.25 -1.13 0.52
CA ASP A 49 5.08 -0.84 1.70
C ASP A 49 4.52 -1.53 2.97
N VAL A 50 3.18 -1.63 3.07
CA VAL A 50 2.51 -2.32 4.18
C VAL A 50 2.66 -3.84 4.05
N LEU A 51 2.52 -4.38 2.84
CA LEU A 51 2.73 -5.80 2.56
C LEU A 51 4.18 -6.22 2.82
N GLU A 52 5.16 -5.40 2.43
CA GLU A 52 6.57 -5.67 2.70
C GLU A 52 6.86 -5.72 4.21
N LEU A 53 6.28 -4.78 4.98
CA LEU A 53 6.38 -4.79 6.44
C LEU A 53 5.83 -6.09 7.03
N THR A 54 4.66 -6.53 6.56
CA THR A 54 4.02 -7.75 7.08
C THR A 54 4.74 -9.01 6.62
N TYR A 55 5.33 -9.06 5.43
CA TYR A 55 6.03 -10.26 4.95
C TYR A 55 7.43 -10.45 5.55
N THR A 56 8.09 -9.37 5.98
CA THR A 56 9.51 -9.44 6.38
C THR A 56 9.71 -9.33 7.89
N THR A 57 9.33 -8.19 8.45
CA THR A 57 9.86 -7.73 9.74
C THR A 57 8.86 -7.97 10.85
N ALA A 58 7.58 -7.97 10.50
CA ALA A 58 6.53 -8.03 11.50
C ALA A 58 6.14 -9.45 11.91
N GLU A 59 6.64 -10.56 11.36
CA GLU A 59 6.17 -11.92 11.74
C GLU A 59 6.17 -12.19 13.27
N HIS A 60 7.08 -11.56 14.01
CA HIS A 60 7.17 -11.67 15.47
C HIS A 60 6.46 -10.55 16.25
N HIS A 61 5.84 -9.59 15.56
CA HIS A 61 5.14 -8.47 16.18
C HIS A 61 3.73 -8.87 16.64
N PRO A 62 3.26 -8.46 17.84
CA PRO A 62 1.94 -8.87 18.36
C PRO A 62 0.76 -8.51 17.46
N TYR A 63 0.87 -7.44 16.67
CA TYR A 63 -0.19 -6.97 15.76
C TYR A 63 -0.03 -7.46 14.32
N TRP A 64 0.97 -8.30 14.05
CA TRP A 64 1.31 -8.76 12.72
C TRP A 64 0.15 -9.41 11.99
N SER A 65 -0.46 -10.42 12.62
CA SER A 65 -1.52 -11.20 11.98
C SER A 65 -2.73 -10.32 11.62
N ILE A 66 -2.96 -9.24 12.38
CA ILE A 66 -3.99 -8.25 12.07
C ILE A 66 -3.59 -7.43 10.85
N ALA A 67 -2.38 -6.86 10.86
CA ALA A 67 -1.88 -6.04 9.76
C ALA A 67 -1.77 -6.83 8.44
N TYR A 68 -1.28 -8.06 8.50
CA TYR A 68 -1.14 -8.98 7.37
C TYR A 68 -2.50 -9.27 6.72
N ASN A 69 -3.47 -9.77 7.50
CA ASN A 69 -4.79 -10.11 6.95
C ASN A 69 -5.53 -8.87 6.42
N ALA A 70 -5.42 -7.73 7.09
CA ALA A 70 -6.02 -6.48 6.60
C ALA A 70 -5.37 -6.00 5.29
N ALA A 71 -4.05 -6.05 5.19
CA ALA A 71 -3.32 -5.63 3.99
C ALA A 71 -3.63 -6.54 2.79
N GLU A 72 -3.81 -7.84 3.02
CA GLU A 72 -4.10 -8.82 1.98
C GLU A 72 -5.54 -8.72 1.48
N ILE A 73 -6.50 -8.46 2.38
CA ILE A 73 -7.85 -8.07 1.98
C ILE A 73 -7.80 -6.85 1.06
N LEU A 74 -7.08 -5.80 1.47
CA LEU A 74 -6.92 -4.61 0.62
C LEU A 74 -6.23 -4.94 -0.71
N ASN A 75 -5.27 -5.86 -0.73
CA ASN A 75 -4.57 -6.24 -1.96
C ASN A 75 -5.55 -6.85 -2.97
N ILE A 76 -6.36 -7.82 -2.55
CA ILE A 76 -7.37 -8.47 -3.39
C ILE A 76 -8.39 -7.43 -3.90
N LEU A 77 -8.93 -6.59 -3.00
CA LEU A 77 -9.91 -5.56 -3.36
C LEU A 77 -9.33 -4.56 -4.38
N LEU A 78 -8.10 -4.11 -4.16
CA LEU A 78 -7.47 -3.16 -5.07
C LEU A 78 -7.08 -3.81 -6.39
N GLU A 79 -6.60 -5.06 -6.42
CA GLU A 79 -6.28 -5.80 -7.66
C GLU A 79 -7.52 -6.00 -8.53
N ARG A 80 -8.66 -6.33 -7.92
CA ARG A 80 -9.93 -6.57 -8.61
C ARG A 80 -10.81 -5.32 -8.76
N TRP A 81 -10.29 -4.12 -8.47
CA TRP A 81 -11.10 -2.90 -8.37
C TRP A 81 -12.01 -2.63 -9.59
N ASP A 82 -11.48 -2.86 -10.80
CA ASP A 82 -12.20 -2.65 -12.07
C ASP A 82 -12.64 -3.97 -12.73
N ASP A 83 -12.49 -5.10 -12.04
CA ASP A 83 -12.75 -6.45 -12.53
C ASP A 83 -13.81 -7.16 -11.67
N ALA A 84 -14.39 -8.24 -12.20
CA ALA A 84 -15.23 -9.12 -11.39
C ALA A 84 -14.36 -9.98 -10.46
N MET A 85 -14.79 -10.13 -9.21
CA MET A 85 -14.19 -11.10 -8.29
C MET A 85 -14.52 -12.52 -8.74
N SER A 86 -13.51 -13.38 -8.78
CA SER A 86 -13.69 -14.81 -8.89
C SER A 86 -14.23 -15.37 -7.57
N ARG A 87 -14.74 -16.61 -7.61
CA ARG A 87 -15.12 -17.32 -6.39
C ARG A 87 -13.91 -17.51 -5.46
N GLU A 88 -12.74 -17.77 -6.02
CA GLU A 88 -11.49 -17.93 -5.26
C GLU A 88 -11.11 -16.64 -4.55
N ASP A 89 -11.27 -15.48 -5.18
CA ASP A 89 -11.05 -14.17 -4.53
C ASP A 89 -12.00 -13.99 -3.33
N VAL A 90 -13.28 -14.37 -3.47
CA VAL A 90 -14.27 -14.27 -2.39
C VAL A 90 -13.97 -15.23 -1.25
N ASP A 91 -13.67 -16.50 -1.56
CA ASP A 91 -13.34 -17.52 -0.57
C ASP A 91 -12.08 -17.10 0.22
N GLU A 92 -11.08 -16.50 -0.45
CA GLU A 92 -9.89 -15.94 0.18
C GLU A 92 -10.22 -14.76 1.11
N LEU A 93 -11.06 -13.81 0.65
CA LEU A 93 -11.51 -12.69 1.48
C LEU A 93 -12.23 -13.16 2.76
N GLU A 94 -13.09 -14.17 2.65
CA GLU A 94 -13.78 -14.77 3.80
C GLU A 94 -12.78 -15.39 4.77
N TRP A 95 -11.82 -16.17 4.27
CA TRP A 95 -10.78 -16.78 5.10
C TRP A 95 -9.96 -15.72 5.84
N ARG A 96 -9.48 -14.69 5.14
CA ARG A 96 -8.72 -13.57 5.75
C ARG A 96 -9.53 -12.82 6.79
N ALA A 97 -10.84 -12.63 6.58
CA ALA A 97 -11.70 -11.96 7.55
C ALA A 97 -11.85 -12.78 8.84
N VAL A 98 -11.93 -14.11 8.74
CA VAL A 98 -11.94 -15.02 9.90
C VAL A 98 -10.62 -14.94 10.66
N GLU A 99 -9.48 -15.00 9.97
CA GLU A 99 -8.15 -14.89 10.58
C GLU A 99 -7.94 -13.54 11.25
N LEU A 100 -8.34 -12.44 10.60
CA LEU A 100 -8.31 -11.09 11.16
C LEU A 100 -9.09 -11.01 12.47
N LYS A 101 -10.32 -11.56 12.49
CA LYS A 101 -11.15 -11.59 13.69
C LYS A 101 -10.48 -12.39 14.80
N SER A 102 -9.97 -13.59 14.50
CA SER A 102 -9.26 -14.43 15.47
C SER A 102 -8.03 -13.72 16.05
N ALA A 103 -7.27 -13.01 15.21
CA ALA A 103 -6.11 -12.25 15.64
C ALA A 103 -6.48 -11.10 16.60
N ILE A 104 -7.59 -10.40 16.34
CA ILE A 104 -8.11 -9.36 17.24
C ILE A 104 -8.57 -9.95 18.57
N GLU A 105 -9.22 -11.12 18.55
CA GLU A 105 -9.69 -11.81 19.76
C GLU A 105 -8.54 -12.22 20.68
N LYS A 106 -7.37 -12.58 20.12
CA LYS A 106 -6.15 -12.92 20.88
C LYS A 106 -5.51 -11.72 21.61
N LEU A 107 -5.93 -10.49 21.33
CA LEU A 107 -5.45 -9.29 22.04
C LEU A 107 -6.20 -9.02 23.35
N LYS A 108 -7.30 -9.73 23.60
CA LYS A 108 -8.12 -9.60 24.82
C LYS A 108 -7.64 -10.55 25.91
#